data_AF-A0A1Z5AZ34-F1
#
_entry.id   AF-A0A1Z5AZ34-F1
#
_cell.length_a   1.000
_cell.length_b   1.000
_cell.length_c   1.000
_cell.angle_alpha   90.00
_cell.angle_beta   90.00
_cell.angle_gamma   90.00
#
_symmetry.space_group_name_H-M   'P 1'
#
loop_
_entity.id
_entity.type
_entity.pdbx_description
1 polymer ?
#
loop_
_entity_poly.entity_id
_entity_poly.type
_entity_poly.pdbx_seq_one_letter_code
_entity_poly.pdbx_strand_id
1 'polypeptide(L)'
;MGGVVFDGVVFDGVVFDGVVFDGVVFDGVVFDGVVFDGVVFDGVVFDGVVFDGVVFDGVAFDGVVFDGVAFCGVVFDGVVFDGINFRIDKLLFFLV
;
A
#
# COMPACT_ATOMS: atom_id res chain seq x y z
N MET A 1 -0.88 20.11 10.32
CA MET A 1 -1.75 19.02 9.84
C MET A 1 -1.01 17.75 10.16
N GLY A 2 -1.50 16.99 11.13
CA GLY A 2 -0.84 15.78 11.62
C GLY A 2 -1.26 14.61 10.77
N GLY A 3 -0.42 14.23 9.81
CA GLY A 3 -0.49 12.91 9.19
C GLY A 3 0.06 11.87 10.17
N VAL A 4 -0.42 10.63 10.06
CA VAL A 4 0.16 9.49 10.80
C VAL A 4 1.36 8.97 10.00
N VAL A 5 2.46 8.67 10.69
CA VAL A 5 3.64 8.05 10.07
C VAL A 5 3.86 6.68 10.72
N PHE A 6 3.97 5.66 9.89
CA PHE A 6 4.46 4.34 10.27
C PHE A 6 5.89 4.21 9.75
N ASP A 7 6.86 4.05 10.66
CA ASP A 7 8.28 3.94 10.35
C ASP A 7 8.80 2.57 10.82
N GLY A 8 9.28 1.75 9.87
CA GLY A 8 9.88 0.45 10.13
C GLY A 8 8.93 -0.59 10.73
N VAL A 9 7.62 -0.47 10.48
CA VAL A 9 6.59 -1.37 11.02
C VAL A 9 6.43 -2.60 10.14
N VAL A 10 6.08 -3.73 10.77
CA VAL A 10 5.68 -4.96 10.07
C VAL A 10 4.24 -5.31 10.43
N PHE A 11 3.41 -5.51 9.42
CA PHE A 11 2.06 -6.07 9.54
C PHE A 11 2.08 -7.50 8.99
N ASP A 12 1.80 -8.48 9.84
CA ASP A 12 1.81 -9.91 9.50
C ASP A 12 0.40 -10.50 9.74
N GLY A 13 -0.21 -11.01 8.68
CA GLY A 13 -1.52 -11.67 8.71
C GLY A 13 -2.70 -10.77 9.14
N VAL A 14 -2.59 -9.45 8.87
CA VAL A 14 -3.59 -8.46 9.27
C VAL A 14 -4.68 -8.32 8.20
N VAL A 15 -5.92 -8.05 8.62
CA VAL A 15 -7.03 -7.68 7.74
C VAL A 15 -7.49 -6.26 8.06
N PHE A 16 -7.54 -5.41 7.03
CA PHE A 16 -8.15 -4.09 7.07
C PHE A 16 -9.46 -4.12 6.28
N ASP A 17 -10.59 -3.91 6.94
CA ASP A 17 -11.93 -3.92 6.34
C ASP A 17 -12.57 -2.53 6.50
N GLY A 18 -12.90 -1.89 5.37
CA GLY A 18 -13.58 -0.60 5.31
C GLY A 18 -12.80 0.57 5.89
N VAL A 19 -11.46 0.48 5.93
CA VAL A 19 -10.57 1.50 6.51
C VAL A 19 -10.28 2.62 5.52
N VAL A 20 -10.12 3.85 6.01
CA VAL A 20 -9.66 5.00 5.23
C VAL A 20 -8.33 5.49 5.80
N PHE A 21 -7.31 5.57 4.95
CA PHE A 21 -6.02 6.17 5.24
C PHE A 21 -5.94 7.52 4.51
N ASP A 22 -6.04 8.62 5.24
CA ASP A 22 -5.95 10.00 4.73
C ASP A 22 -4.63 10.65 5.19
N GLY A 23 -3.77 11.01 4.25
CA GLY A 23 -2.51 11.71 4.51
C GLY A 23 -1.50 10.91 5.34
N VAL A 24 -1.50 9.58 5.20
CA VAL A 24 -0.61 8.66 5.94
C VAL A 24 0.69 8.43 5.18
N VAL A 25 1.79 8.31 5.92
CA VAL A 25 3.10 7.90 5.36
C VAL A 25 3.52 6.56 5.94
N PHE A 26 3.88 5.64 5.06
CA PHE A 26 4.51 4.36 5.39
C PHE A 26 5.96 4.41 4.90
N ASP A 27 6.91 4.44 5.83
CA ASP A 27 8.35 4.47 5.55
C ASP A 27 9.00 3.16 6.03
N GLY A 28 9.57 2.40 5.10
CA GLY A 28 10.23 1.11 5.38
C GLY A 28 9.30 0.04 5.96
N VAL A 29 8.01 0.10 5.66
CA VAL A 29 6.99 -0.81 6.19
C VAL A 29 6.91 -2.11 5.38
N VAL A 30 6.61 -3.22 6.05
CA VAL A 30 6.36 -4.52 5.40
C VAL A 30 4.95 -5.00 5.70
N PHE A 31 4.22 -5.41 4.66
CA PHE A 31 2.94 -6.09 4.75
C PHE A 31 3.13 -7.53 4.25
N ASP A 32 3.01 -8.50 5.16
CA ASP A 32 3.14 -9.94 4.87
C ASP A 32 1.79 -10.63 5.12
N GLY A 33 1.22 -11.24 4.08
CA GLY A 33 -0.07 -11.93 4.14
C GLY A 33 -1.26 -11.05 4.55
N VAL A 34 -1.20 -9.75 4.23
CA VAL A 34 -2.22 -8.76 4.62
C VAL A 34 -3.37 -8.71 3.60
N VAL A 35 -4.59 -8.46 4.07
CA VAL A 35 -5.76 -8.24 3.21
C VAL A 35 -6.33 -6.85 3.45
N PHE A 36 -6.60 -6.12 2.36
CA PHE A 36 -7.32 -4.85 2.34
C PHE A 36 -8.65 -5.07 1.61
N ASP A 37 -9.78 -4.99 2.31
CA ASP A 37 -11.12 -5.13 1.77
C ASP A 37 -11.88 -3.79 1.91
N GLY A 38 -12.31 -3.20 0.80
CA GLY A 38 -13.05 -1.94 0.77
C GLY A 38 -12.27 -0.74 1.35
N VAL A 39 -10.93 -0.77 1.26
CA VAL A 39 -10.05 0.26 1.84
C VAL A 39 -9.83 1.44 0.89
N VAL A 40 -9.69 2.64 1.44
CA VAL A 40 -9.35 3.85 0.67
C VAL A 40 -8.03 4.44 1.16
N PHE A 41 -7.14 4.76 0.22
CA PHE A 41 -5.90 5.50 0.45
C PHE A 41 -6.01 6.86 -0.25
N ASP A 42 -6.08 7.96 0.51
CA ASP A 42 -6.15 9.34 -0.01
C ASP A 42 -4.91 10.12 0.43
N GLY A 43 -4.12 10.61 -0.54
CA GLY A 43 -2.90 11.38 -0.27
C GLY A 43 -1.82 10.61 0.49
N VAL A 44 -1.79 9.27 0.35
CA VAL A 44 -0.86 8.37 1.08
C VAL A 44 0.49 8.29 0.37
N VAL A 45 1.57 8.15 1.15
CA VAL A 45 2.92 7.91 0.65
C VAL A 45 3.44 6.57 1.16
N PHE A 46 3.91 5.73 0.24
CA PHE A 46 4.65 4.52 0.53
C PHE A 46 6.11 4.72 0.10
N ASP A 47 7.04 4.78 1.04
CA ASP A 47 8.48 4.89 0.81
C ASP A 47 9.18 3.61 1.31
N GLY A 48 9.88 2.90 0.44
CA GLY A 48 10.61 1.68 0.78
C GLY A 48 9.72 0.52 1.28
N VAL A 49 8.45 0.49 0.89
CA VAL A 49 7.47 -0.48 1.39
C VAL A 49 7.50 -1.81 0.63
N VAL A 50 7.30 -2.91 1.34
CA VAL A 50 7.19 -4.25 0.74
C VAL A 50 5.81 -4.83 0.99
N PHE A 51 5.17 -5.32 -0.06
CA PHE A 51 3.94 -6.11 -0.01
C PHE A 51 4.26 -7.55 -0.43
N ASP A 52 4.16 -8.51 0.48
CA ASP A 52 4.34 -9.95 0.24
C ASP A 52 3.05 -10.71 0.54
N GLY A 53 2.49 -11.42 -0.45
CA GLY A 53 1.25 -12.18 -0.29
C GLY A 53 0.01 -11.33 0.03
N VAL A 54 -0.01 -10.06 -0.40
CA VAL A 54 -1.07 -9.10 -0.05
C VAL A 54 -2.25 -9.16 -1.02
N VAL A 55 -3.47 -9.03 -0.51
CA VAL A 55 -4.69 -8.94 -1.34
C VAL A 55 -5.34 -7.57 -1.17
N PHE A 56 -5.67 -6.93 -2.28
CA PHE A 56 -6.49 -5.73 -2.34
C PHE A 56 -7.83 -6.09 -3.02
N ASP A 57 -8.94 -6.03 -2.29
CA ASP A 57 -10.31 -6.23 -2.79
C ASP A 57 -11.13 -4.94 -2.61
N GLY A 58 -11.65 -4.38 -3.70
CA GLY A 58 -12.47 -3.16 -3.65
C GLY A 58 -11.73 -1.91 -3.15
N VAL A 59 -10.41 -1.84 -3.36
CA VAL A 59 -9.56 -0.77 -2.82
C VAL A 59 -9.45 0.43 -3.77
N ALA A 60 -9.46 1.64 -3.23
CA ALA A 60 -9.24 2.87 -3.99
C ALA A 60 -7.96 3.58 -3.54
N PHE A 61 -7.16 4.03 -4.50
CA PHE A 61 -6.01 4.89 -4.27
C PHE A 61 -6.23 6.23 -4.98
N ASP A 62 -6.20 7.34 -4.24
CA ASP A 62 -6.29 8.71 -4.73
C ASP A 62 -5.08 9.53 -4.27
N GLY A 63 -4.36 10.15 -5.20
CA GLY A 63 -3.21 11.00 -4.89
C GLY A 63 -2.04 10.26 -4.20
N VAL A 64 -1.93 8.94 -4.40
CA VAL A 64 -0.95 8.10 -3.70
C VAL A 64 0.41 8.11 -4.40
N VAL A 65 1.48 8.15 -3.60
CA VAL A 65 2.87 8.07 -4.09
C VAL A 65 3.50 6.75 -3.65
N PHE A 66 4.11 6.04 -4.60
CA PHE A 66 4.93 4.87 -4.35
C PHE A 66 6.39 5.20 -4.71
N ASP A 67 7.28 5.16 -3.72
CA ASP A 67 8.72 5.32 -3.85
C ASP A 67 9.43 4.08 -3.29
N GLY A 68 10.28 3.43 -4.09
CA GLY A 68 11.00 2.23 -3.64
C GLY A 68 10.13 1.03 -3.23
N VAL A 69 8.90 0.90 -3.74
CA VAL A 69 7.95 -0.14 -3.34
C VAL A 69 8.13 -1.45 -4.12
N ALA A 70 8.03 -2.58 -3.41
CA ALA A 70 8.09 -3.93 -3.99
C ALA A 70 6.79 -4.71 -3.77
N PHE A 71 6.38 -5.47 -4.79
CA PHE A 71 5.20 -6.33 -4.74
C PHE A 71 5.59 -7.78 -5.09
N CYS A 72 5.30 -8.71 -4.18
CA CYS A 72 5.49 -10.15 -4.33
C CYS A 72 4.18 -10.88 -3.99
N GLY A 73 3.67 -11.69 -4.92
CA GLY A 73 2.44 -12.46 -4.68
C GLY A 73 1.20 -11.61 -4.38
N VAL A 74 1.13 -10.40 -4.94
CA VAL A 74 0.03 -9.45 -4.67
C VAL A 74 -1.12 -9.63 -5.65
N VAL A 75 -2.35 -9.62 -5.13
CA VAL A 75 -3.58 -9.74 -5.91
C VAL A 75 -4.38 -8.44 -5.81
N PHE A 76 -4.92 -7.99 -6.93
CA PHE A 76 -5.82 -6.83 -7.01
C PHE A 76 -7.14 -7.27 -7.63
N ASP A 77 -8.24 -7.12 -6.90
CA ASP A 77 -9.62 -7.27 -7.38
C ASP A 77 -10.41 -5.97 -7.07
N GLY A 78 -11.16 -5.48 -8.05
CA GLY A 78 -11.95 -4.25 -7.89
C GLY A 78 -11.15 -2.98 -7.55
N VAL A 79 -9.85 -2.91 -7.86
CA VAL A 79 -8.99 -1.79 -7.46
C VAL A 79 -9.03 -0.61 -8.44
N VAL A 80 -9.10 0.60 -7.90
CA VAL A 80 -9.12 1.87 -8.65
C VAL A 80 -7.91 2.74 -8.26
N PHE A 81 -7.32 3.37 -9.27
CA PHE A 81 -6.17 4.26 -9.14
C PHE A 81 -6.49 5.62 -9.77
N ASP A 82 -6.44 6.69 -8.96
CA ASP A 82 -6.49 8.08 -9.40
C ASP A 82 -5.29 8.85 -8.83
N GLY A 83 -4.71 9.76 -9.61
CA GLY A 83 -3.60 10.61 -9.14
C GLY A 83 -2.33 9.88 -8.68
N ILE A 84 -2.07 8.65 -9.13
CA ILE A 84 -0.92 7.85 -8.65
C ILE A 84 0.40 8.31 -9.24
N ASN A 85 1.44 8.38 -8.40
CA ASN A 85 2.81 8.64 -8.82
C ASN A 85 3.74 7.50 -8.39
N PHE A 86 4.48 6.95 -9.35
CA PHE A 86 5.54 5.97 -9.11
C PHE A 86 6.91 6.62 -9.31
N ARG A 87 7.72 6.69 -8.25
CA ARG A 87 9.12 7.10 -8.33
C ARG A 87 9.97 5.86 -8.51
N ILE A 88 10.52 5.72 -9.72
CA ILE A 88 11.17 4.49 -10.17
C ILE A 88 12.66 4.56 -9.87
N ASP A 89 13.00 4.11 -8.67
CA ASP A 89 14.37 3.72 -8.35
C ASP A 89 14.46 2.17 -8.42
N LYS A 90 13.39 1.47 -7.99
CA LYS A 90 13.35 0.00 -7.85
C LYS A 90 11.93 -0.62 -7.85
N LEU A 91 11.04 -0.26 -8.77
CA LEU A 91 9.77 -0.98 -8.87
C LEU A 91 10.03 -2.41 -9.41
N LEU A 92 9.96 -3.41 -8.54
CA LEU A 92 10.03 -4.83 -8.94
C LEU A 92 8.66 -5.48 -8.73
N PHE A 93 8.04 -5.90 -9.83
CA PHE A 93 6.95 -6.87 -9.84
C PHE A 93 7.56 -8.26 -9.97
N PHE A 94 7.47 -9.10 -8.94
CA PHE A 94 7.68 -10.53 -9.09
C PHE A 94 6.32 -11.17 -9.40
N LEU A 95 6.06 -11.37 -10.70
CA LEU A 95 4.91 -12.14 -11.16
C LEU A 95 5.16 -13.61 -10.83
N VAL A 96 4.31 -14.21 -10.00
CA VAL A 96 4.09 -15.65 -9.95
C VAL A 96 2.64 -15.90 -10.33
#